data_AF-A0A7V6HDA9-F1
#
_entry.id   AF-A0A7V6HDA9-F1
#
_cell.length_a   1.000
_cell.length_b   1.000
_cell.length_c   1.000
_cell.angle_alpha   90.00
_cell.angle_beta   90.00
_cell.angle_gamma   90.00
#
_symmetry.space_group_name_H-M   'P 1'
#
loop_
_entity.id
_entity.type
_entity.pdbx_description
1 polymer ?
#
loop_
_entity_poly.entity_id
_entity_poly.type
_entity_poly.pdbx_seq_one_letter_code
_entity_poly.pdbx_strand_id
1 'polypeptide(L)'
;MTYAILGWLSVSLLTLLILPYVLVRLNKQFIHTKDKRFLGVIRFLRKLHKPAGILLLVTAGWHGYLALFGRIRWHTGTALFILVLITVSLGGAFFRLKKRKLFSFHKLAALLTVLMFILHFFFPYLFS
;
A
#
# COMPACT_ATOMS: atom_id res chain seq x y z
N MET A 1 15.58 -8.55 15.06
CA MET A 1 15.51 -7.75 13.81
C MET A 1 15.09 -6.34 14.17
N THR A 2 15.76 -5.31 13.65
CA THR A 2 15.41 -3.92 13.96
C THR A 2 14.08 -3.57 13.30
N TYR A 3 13.19 -2.89 14.03
CA TYR A 3 11.91 -2.38 13.53
C TYR A 3 12.09 -1.54 12.24
N ALA A 4 13.26 -0.93 12.06
CA ALA A 4 13.66 -0.21 10.85
C ALA A 4 13.65 -1.08 9.59
N ILE A 5 14.12 -2.34 9.64
CA ILE A 5 14.12 -3.25 8.48
C ILE A 5 12.68 -3.51 8.01
N LEU A 6 11.76 -3.72 8.96
CA LEU A 6 10.34 -3.92 8.65
C LEU A 6 9.72 -2.64 8.07
N GLY A 7 10.10 -1.47 8.58
CA GLY A 7 9.69 -0.19 8.03
C GLY A 7 10.09 -0.06 6.55
N TRP A 8 11.37 -0.27 6.23
CA TRP A 8 11.86 -0.24 4.85
C TRP A 8 11.24 -1.30 3.95
N LEU A 9 10.96 -2.49 4.48
CA LEU A 9 10.22 -3.53 3.76
C LEU A 9 8.79 -3.08 3.45
N SER A 10 8.07 -2.51 4.42
CA SER A 10 6.73 -1.96 4.22
C SER A 10 6.72 -0.82 3.19
N VAL A 11 7.71 0.07 3.21
CA VAL A 11 7.89 1.12 2.19
C VAL A 11 8.01 0.49 0.80
N SER A 12 8.91 -0.48 0.65
CA SER A 12 9.18 -1.16 -0.62
C SER A 12 7.94 -1.88 -1.16
N LEU A 13 7.19 -2.56 -0.28
CA LEU A 13 5.93 -3.22 -0.64
C LEU A 13 4.87 -2.20 -1.05
N LEU A 14 4.72 -1.10 -0.32
CA LEU A 14 3.77 -0.04 -0.68
C LEU A 14 4.12 0.57 -2.05
N THR A 15 5.40 0.83 -2.33
CA THR A 15 5.86 1.30 -3.64
C THR A 15 5.52 0.29 -4.73
N LEU A 16 5.80 -1.00 -4.52
CA LEU A 16 5.48 -2.07 -5.47
C LEU A 16 3.97 -2.13 -5.77
N LEU A 17 3.12 -1.91 -4.77
CA LEU A 17 1.66 -1.92 -4.94
C LEU A 17 1.15 -0.76 -5.81
N ILE A 18 1.77 0.42 -5.67
CA ILE A 18 1.38 1.64 -6.40
C ILE A 18 1.90 1.62 -7.84
N LEU A 19 3.07 1.01 -8.05
CA LEU A 19 3.79 1.02 -9.32
C LEU A 19 2.96 0.59 -10.54
N PRO A 20 2.17 -0.52 -10.52
CA PRO A 20 1.35 -0.87 -11.67
C PRO A 20 0.28 0.19 -12.01
N TYR A 21 -0.25 0.92 -11.03
CA TYR A 21 -1.18 2.03 -11.30
C TYR A 21 -0.46 3.20 -11.97
N VAL A 22 0.69 3.60 -11.42
CA VAL A 22 1.50 4.70 -11.92
C VAL A 22 1.98 4.42 -13.35
N LEU A 23 2.56 3.23 -13.61
CA LEU A 23 3.06 2.86 -14.94
C LEU A 23 1.95 2.85 -16.00
N VAL A 24 0.75 2.37 -15.66
CA VAL A 24 -0.40 2.39 -16.58
C VAL A 24 -0.81 3.83 -16.89
N ARG A 25 -0.84 4.69 -15.88
CA ARG A 25 -1.25 6.09 -16.03
C ARG A 25 -0.21 6.90 -16.81
N LEU A 26 1.07 6.72 -16.51
CA LEU A 26 2.19 7.30 -17.25
C LEU A 26 2.17 6.88 -18.72
N ASN A 27 1.93 5.59 -18.99
CA ASN A 27 1.84 5.11 -20.37
C ASN A 27 0.66 5.73 -21.12
N LYS A 28 -0.49 5.88 -20.46
CA LYS A 28 -1.68 6.46 -21.08
C LYS A 28 -1.56 7.97 -21.33
N GLN A 29 -0.81 8.70 -20.50
CA GLN A 29 -0.75 10.16 -20.54
C GLN A 29 0.47 10.70 -21.30
N PHE A 30 1.60 10.00 -21.24
CA PHE A 30 2.87 10.52 -21.74
C PHE A 30 3.56 9.57 -22.72
N ILE A 31 3.77 8.31 -22.32
CA ILE A 31 4.69 7.41 -23.06
C ILE A 31 4.04 6.80 -24.32
N HIS A 32 2.78 6.40 -24.24
CA HIS A 32 2.01 5.76 -25.33
C HIS A 32 2.71 4.54 -25.98
N THR A 33 3.56 3.83 -25.25
CA THR A 33 4.28 2.67 -25.77
C THR A 33 3.40 1.42 -25.88
N LYS A 34 3.66 0.62 -26.91
CA LYS A 34 3.09 -0.72 -27.13
C LYS A 34 4.12 -1.84 -26.91
N ASP A 35 5.28 -1.51 -26.33
CA ASP A 35 6.34 -2.48 -26.11
C ASP A 35 5.89 -3.66 -25.23
N LYS A 36 6.18 -4.87 -25.71
CA LYS A 36 5.74 -6.11 -25.06
C LYS A 36 6.44 -6.31 -23.71
N ARG A 37 7.68 -5.82 -23.54
CA ARG A 37 8.44 -5.94 -22.27
C ARG A 37 7.83 -5.03 -21.22
N PHE A 38 7.56 -3.77 -21.56
CA PHE A 38 6.89 -2.80 -20.69
C PHE A 38 5.52 -3.31 -20.19
N LEU A 39 4.69 -3.79 -21.12
CA LEU A 39 3.39 -4.39 -20.77
C LEU A 39 3.54 -5.71 -19.99
N GLY A 40 4.64 -6.44 -20.21
CA GLY A 40 5.05 -7.60 -19.42
C GLY A 40 5.31 -7.24 -17.95
N VAL A 41 6.07 -6.17 -17.70
CA VAL A 41 6.36 -5.66 -16.35
C VAL A 41 5.08 -5.28 -15.61
N ILE A 42 4.18 -4.52 -16.26
CA ILE A 42 2.88 -4.16 -15.63
C ILE A 42 2.07 -5.42 -15.27
N ARG A 43 2.01 -6.41 -16.16
CA ARG A 43 1.30 -7.67 -15.89
C ARG A 43 1.93 -8.43 -14.72
N PHE A 44 3.26 -8.48 -14.66
CA PHE A 44 3.98 -9.11 -13.55
C PHE A 44 3.69 -8.41 -12.21
N LEU A 45 3.81 -7.08 -12.16
CA LEU A 45 3.51 -6.30 -10.95
C LEU A 45 2.07 -6.48 -10.48
N ARG A 46 1.10 -6.57 -11.39
CA ARG A 46 -0.30 -6.85 -11.05
C ARG A 46 -0.50 -8.25 -10.45
N LYS A 47 0.27 -9.26 -10.89
CA LYS A 47 0.24 -10.59 -10.26
C LYS A 47 0.75 -10.54 -8.82
N LEU A 48 1.79 -9.75 -8.58
CA LEU A 48 2.35 -9.56 -7.23
C LEU A 48 1.51 -8.65 -6.33
N HIS A 49 0.65 -7.80 -6.89
CA HIS A 49 -0.09 -6.80 -6.11
C HIS A 49 -0.90 -7.40 -4.96
N LYS A 50 -1.63 -8.50 -5.19
CA LYS A 50 -2.42 -9.14 -4.13
C LYS A 50 -1.55 -9.75 -3.01
N PRO A 51 -0.57 -10.65 -3.29
CA PRO A 51 0.28 -11.18 -2.23
C PRO A 51 1.10 -10.08 -1.53
N ALA A 52 1.59 -9.09 -2.26
CA ALA A 52 2.30 -7.95 -1.68
C ALA A 52 1.41 -7.11 -0.75
N GLY A 53 0.11 -6.99 -1.04
CA GLY A 53 -0.83 -6.27 -0.16
C GLY A 53 -1.05 -6.98 1.17
N ILE A 54 -1.15 -8.31 1.15
CA ILE A 54 -1.24 -9.12 2.38
C ILE A 54 0.07 -9.05 3.16
N LEU A 55 1.21 -9.16 2.48
CA LEU A 55 2.52 -9.06 3.11
C LEU A 55 2.76 -7.67 3.70
N LEU A 56 2.31 -6.60 3.04
CA LEU A 56 2.36 -5.24 3.58
C LEU A 56 1.55 -5.15 4.87
N LEU A 57 0.33 -5.71 4.90
CA LEU A 57 -0.50 -5.70 6.11
C LEU A 57 0.22 -6.38 7.29
N VAL A 58 0.78 -7.58 7.06
CA VAL A 58 1.50 -8.31 8.11
C VAL A 58 2.75 -7.56 8.57
N THR A 59 3.57 -7.08 7.63
CA THR A 59 4.83 -6.37 7.95
C THR A 59 4.58 -5.03 8.63
N ALA A 60 3.58 -4.26 8.20
CA ALA A 60 3.23 -2.98 8.81
C ALA A 60 2.68 -3.18 10.23
N GLY A 61 1.86 -4.22 10.46
CA GLY A 61 1.37 -4.57 11.79
C GLY A 61 2.51 -4.99 12.73
N TRP A 62 3.41 -5.84 12.25
CA TRP A 62 4.57 -6.29 13.02
C TRP A 62 5.56 -5.14 13.31
N HIS A 63 5.81 -4.27 12.32
CA HIS A 63 6.58 -3.05 12.49
C HIS A 63 6.00 -2.15 13.59
N GLY A 64 4.70 -1.84 13.51
CA GLY A 64 4.02 -0.99 14.49
C GLY A 64 4.05 -1.57 15.90
N TYR A 65 3.83 -2.88 16.04
CA TYR A 65 3.91 -3.58 17.33
C TYR A 65 5.29 -3.42 17.97
N LEU A 66 6.37 -3.62 17.20
CA LEU A 66 7.74 -3.46 17.70
C LEU A 66 8.11 -1.99 17.96
N ALA A 67 7.69 -1.07 17.08
CA ALA A 67 7.97 0.35 17.21
C ALA A 67 7.33 0.99 18.45
N LEU A 68 6.20 0.44 18.90
CA LEU A 68 5.51 0.87 20.11
C LEU A 68 5.84 0.03 21.35
N PHE A 69 6.90 -0.80 21.30
CA PHE A 69 7.28 -1.69 22.41
C PHE A 69 6.12 -2.56 22.91
N GLY A 70 5.29 -3.04 21.98
CA GLY A 70 4.12 -3.88 22.26
C GLY A 70 2.91 -3.14 22.83
N ARG A 71 2.95 -1.81 22.95
CA ARG A 71 1.82 -1.01 23.44
C ARG A 71 0.97 -0.51 22.27
N ILE A 72 -0.34 -0.44 22.46
CA ILE A 72 -1.23 0.23 21.51
C ILE A 72 -1.29 1.70 21.92
N ARG A 73 -0.76 2.59 21.08
CA ARG A 73 -0.85 4.05 21.24
C ARG A 73 -1.44 4.65 19.98
N TRP A 74 -2.21 5.71 20.14
CA TRP A 74 -2.72 6.44 19.00
C TRP A 74 -1.63 7.35 18.45
N HIS A 75 -1.17 7.09 17.23
CA HIS A 75 -0.20 7.92 16.51
C HIS A 75 -0.39 7.77 14.99
N THR A 76 0.41 8.47 14.18
CA THR A 76 0.26 8.44 12.71
C THR A 76 0.45 7.04 12.10
N GLY A 77 1.24 6.17 12.74
CA GLY A 77 1.49 4.81 12.26
C GLY A 77 0.32 3.86 12.49
N THR A 78 -0.39 3.96 13.62
CA THR A 78 -1.64 3.20 13.83
C THR A 78 -2.73 3.65 12.88
N ALA A 79 -2.85 4.96 12.62
CA ALA A 79 -3.78 5.48 11.63
C ALA A 79 -3.46 4.98 10.21
N LEU A 80 -2.17 4.95 9.84
CA LEU A 80 -1.69 4.36 8.59
C LEU A 80 -2.03 2.87 8.50
N PHE A 81 -1.78 2.09 9.56
CA PHE A 81 -2.08 0.66 9.59
C PHE A 81 -3.58 0.37 9.38
N ILE A 82 -4.47 1.15 10.00
CA ILE A 82 -5.92 1.02 9.77
C ILE A 82 -6.26 1.30 8.31
N LEU A 83 -5.68 2.33 7.70
CA LEU A 83 -5.90 2.61 6.28
C LEU A 83 -5.37 1.48 5.37
N VAL A 84 -4.23 0.87 5.69
CA VAL A 84 -3.71 -0.32 4.99
C VAL A 84 -4.70 -1.47 5.13
N LEU A 85 -5.19 -1.75 6.34
CA LEU A 85 -6.17 -2.80 6.60
C LEU A 85 -7.46 -2.58 5.79
N ILE A 86 -8.01 -1.37 5.79
CA ILE A 86 -9.18 -1.00 4.99
C ILE A 86 -8.90 -1.20 3.50
N THR A 87 -7.76 -0.72 3.00
CA THR A 87 -7.39 -0.83 1.58
C THR A 87 -7.29 -2.28 1.13
N VAL A 88 -6.61 -3.14 1.91
CA VAL A 88 -6.47 -4.58 1.63
C VAL A 88 -7.83 -5.27 1.69
N SER A 89 -8.66 -4.93 2.68
CA SER A 89 -10.00 -5.50 2.86
C SER A 89 -10.92 -5.15 1.69
N LEU A 90 -10.93 -3.89 1.24
CA LEU A 90 -11.68 -3.46 0.06
C LEU A 90 -11.17 -4.12 -1.23
N GLY A 91 -9.85 -4.29 -1.37
CA GLY A 91 -9.25 -5.01 -2.50
C GLY A 91 -9.68 -6.49 -2.52
N GLY A 92 -9.67 -7.15 -1.36
CA GLY A 92 -10.14 -8.52 -1.19
C GLY A 92 -11.65 -8.66 -1.45
N ALA A 93 -12.45 -7.74 -0.92
CA ALA A 93 -13.91 -7.71 -1.13
C ALA A 93 -14.24 -7.49 -2.61
N PHE A 94 -13.56 -6.56 -3.29
CA PHE A 94 -13.72 -6.38 -4.74
C PHE A 94 -13.31 -7.63 -5.51
N PHE A 95 -12.23 -8.32 -5.12
CA PHE A 95 -11.81 -9.55 -5.77
C PHE A 95 -12.90 -10.62 -5.77
N ARG A 96 -13.65 -10.76 -4.68
CA ARG A 96 -14.77 -11.71 -4.55
C ARG A 96 -16.07 -11.21 -5.18
N LEU A 97 -16.49 -9.99 -4.85
CA LEU A 97 -17.83 -9.48 -5.17
C LEU A 97 -17.90 -8.75 -6.51
N LYS A 98 -16.77 -8.33 -7.10
CA LYS A 98 -16.65 -7.60 -8.37
C LYS A 98 -17.49 -6.31 -8.48
N LYS A 99 -17.98 -5.76 -7.36
CA LYS A 99 -18.80 -4.54 -7.34
C LYS A 99 -17.95 -3.30 -7.63
N ARG A 100 -18.38 -2.47 -8.61
CA ARG A 100 -17.66 -1.23 -9.01
C ARG A 100 -17.43 -0.26 -7.85
N LYS A 101 -18.40 -0.11 -6.94
CA LYS A 101 -18.29 0.75 -5.75
C LYS A 101 -17.10 0.36 -4.86
N LEU A 102 -16.87 -0.95 -4.65
CA LEU A 102 -15.74 -1.45 -3.85
C LEU A 102 -14.40 -1.08 -4.47
N PHE A 103 -14.29 -1.14 -5.80
CA PHE A 103 -13.07 -0.70 -6.48
C PHE A 103 -12.85 0.82 -6.36
N SER A 104 -13.92 1.62 -6.41
CA SER A 104 -13.83 3.06 -6.18
C SER A 104 -13.34 3.37 -4.77
N PHE A 105 -13.92 2.73 -3.76
CA PHE A 105 -13.48 2.89 -2.38
C PHE A 105 -12.07 2.36 -2.14
N HIS A 106 -11.69 1.24 -2.76
CA HIS A 106 -10.31 0.74 -2.69
C HIS A 106 -9.31 1.76 -3.23
N LYS A 107 -9.59 2.40 -4.37
CA LYS A 107 -8.71 3.46 -4.91
C LYS A 107 -8.62 4.67 -3.99
N LEU A 108 -9.75 5.11 -3.42
CA LEU A 108 -9.77 6.21 -2.47
C LEU A 108 -8.96 5.86 -1.21
N ALA A 109 -9.20 4.68 -0.63
CA ALA A 109 -8.47 4.20 0.52
C ALA A 109 -6.97 4.08 0.23
N ALA A 110 -6.58 3.55 -0.94
CA ALA A 110 -5.18 3.48 -1.35
C ALA A 110 -4.54 4.87 -1.46
N LEU A 111 -5.24 5.86 -2.01
CA LEU A 111 -4.75 7.25 -2.04
C LEU A 111 -4.54 7.78 -0.61
N LEU A 112 -5.53 7.59 0.28
CA LEU A 112 -5.42 8.00 1.67
C LEU A 112 -4.28 7.27 2.40
N THR A 113 -4.06 5.98 2.12
CA THR A 113 -2.91 5.21 2.64
C THR A 113 -1.59 5.84 2.21
N VAL A 114 -1.45 6.26 0.95
CA VAL A 114 -0.23 6.92 0.47
C VAL A 114 -0.01 8.27 1.14
N LEU A 115 -1.06 9.08 1.25
CA LEU A 115 -0.98 10.38 1.92
C LEU A 115 -0.62 10.23 3.41
N MET A 116 -1.27 9.29 4.10
CA MET A 116 -0.97 8.98 5.50
C MET A 116 0.43 8.37 5.66
N PHE A 117 0.91 7.60 4.67
CA PHE A 117 2.29 7.10 4.68
C PHE A 117 3.29 8.24 4.61
N ILE A 118 3.10 9.19 3.69
CA ILE A 118 3.95 10.39 3.59
C ILE A 118 3.93 11.15 4.92
N LEU A 119 2.73 11.35 5.49
CA LEU A 119 2.57 12.01 6.79
C LEU A 119 3.33 11.27 7.91
N HIS A 120 3.17 9.95 8.01
CA HIS A 120 3.83 9.13 9.02
C HIS A 120 5.36 9.11 8.84
N PHE A 121 5.83 9.09 7.59
CA PHE A 121 7.26 9.05 7.27
C PHE A 121 7.98 10.34 7.70
N PHE A 122 7.39 11.50 7.44
CA PHE A 122 7.99 12.79 7.79
C PHE A 122 7.61 13.27 9.21
N PHE A 123 6.41 12.93 9.68
CA PHE A 123 5.86 13.40 10.96
C PHE A 123 5.29 12.22 11.78
N PRO A 124 6.15 11.28 12.24
CA PRO A 124 5.71 10.08 12.96
C PRO A 124 4.99 10.36 14.30
N TYR A 125 5.20 11.54 14.88
CA TYR A 125 4.67 11.94 16.19
C TYR A 125 3.57 13.01 16.12
N LEU A 126 3.00 13.31 14.94
CA LEU A 126 2.04 14.42 14.81
C LEU A 126 0.78 14.27 15.68
N PHE A 127 0.38 13.05 16.01
CA PHE A 127 -0.83 12.75 16.79
C PHE A 127 -0.54 12.36 18.25
N SER A 128 0.70 12.48 18.73
CA SER A 128 1.14 11.96 20.03
C SER A 128 2.29 12.74 20.66
#